data_AF-A0A2W0BIZ7-F1
#
_entry.id   AF-A0A2W0BIZ7-F1
#
_cell.length_a   1.000
_cell.length_b   1.000
_cell.length_c   1.000
_cell.angle_alpha   90.00
_cell.angle_beta   90.00
_cell.angle_gamma   90.00
#
_symmetry.space_group_name_H-M   'P 1'
#
loop_
_entity.id
_entity.type
_entity.pdbx_description
1 polymer ?
#
loop_
_entity_poly.entity_id
_entity_poly.type
_entity_poly.pdbx_seq_one_letter_code
_entity_poly.pdbx_strand_id
1 'polypeptide(L)' 'MRYSPELEQRFQKLVMQYPWKRSALIPLLLYAQDEVGYLSDDVISDIAKRVDLTELEVRNVISYYSLLR' A
#
# COMPACT_ATOMS: atom_id res chain seq x y z
N MET A 1 10.20 -8.13 2.57
CA MET A 1 10.79 -6.86 2.07
C MET A 1 11.09 -5.87 3.22
N ARG A 2 11.99 -4.89 3.05
CA ARG A 2 12.26 -3.81 4.02
C ARG A 2 12.23 -2.44 3.32
N TYR A 3 11.26 -1.58 3.68
CA TYR A 3 11.19 -0.19 3.21
C TYR A 3 12.26 0.68 3.87
N SER A 4 12.56 1.83 3.28
CA SER A 4 13.33 2.87 3.96
C SER A 4 12.63 3.33 5.26
N PRO A 5 13.38 3.77 6.27
CA PRO A 5 12.81 4.33 7.49
C PRO A 5 11.86 5.50 7.24
N GLU A 6 12.15 6.32 6.23
CA GLU A 6 11.37 7.48 5.83
C GLU A 6 9.99 7.06 5.30
N LEU A 7 9.95 6.03 4.45
CA LEU A 7 8.71 5.51 3.90
C LEU A 7 7.85 4.83 4.98
N GLU A 8 8.48 4.09 5.89
CA GLU A 8 7.77 3.44 7.00
C GLU A 8 7.09 4.49 7.91
N GLN A 9 7.78 5.59 8.23
CA GLN A 9 7.16 6.70 8.96
C GLN A 9 6.01 7.34 8.18
N ARG A 10 6.16 7.48 6.86
CA ARG A 10 5.12 8.04 6.00
C ARG A 10 3.87 7.15 6.00
N PHE A 11 4.04 5.82 5.94
CA PHE A 11 2.93 4.85 5.99
C PHE A 11 2.15 4.95 7.29
N GLN A 12 2.85 5.00 8.43
CA GLN A 12 2.21 5.15 9.74
C GLN A 12 1.38 6.45 9.81
N LYS A 13 1.95 7.57 9.35
CA LYS A 13 1.25 8.86 9.31
C LYS A 13 0.01 8.82 8.40
N LEU A 14 0.12 8.24 7.21
CA LEU A 14 -1.00 8.15 6.26
C LEU A 14 -2.15 7.35 6.87
N VAL A 15 -1.88 6.15 7.38
CA VAL A 15 -2.94 5.29 7.96
C VAL A 15 -3.65 6.00 9.12
N MET A 16 -2.93 6.80 9.92
CA MET A 16 -3.53 7.59 11.01
C MET A 16 -4.31 8.83 10.55
N GLN A 17 -3.98 9.40 9.38
CA GLN A 17 -4.67 10.59 8.86
C GLN A 17 -6.06 10.30 8.31
N TYR A 18 -6.32 9.07 7.84
CA TYR A 18 -7.62 8.70 7.31
C TYR A 18 -8.56 8.18 8.40
N PRO A 19 -9.84 8.61 8.42
CA PRO A 19 -10.83 8.07 9.36
C PRO A 19 -11.04 6.55 9.23
N TRP A 20 -10.78 6.00 8.04
CA TRP A 20 -10.88 4.59 7.73
C TRP A 20 -9.56 4.12 7.12
N LYS A 21 -8.95 3.07 7.67
CA LYS A 21 -7.62 2.57 7.21
C LYS A 21 -7.59 2.23 5.72
N ARG A 22 -8.67 1.62 5.20
CA ARG A 22 -8.82 1.30 3.77
C ARG A 22 -8.67 2.50 2.84
N SER A 23 -8.98 3.72 3.31
CA SER A 23 -8.86 4.93 2.50
C SER A 23 -7.41 5.31 2.21
N ALA A 24 -6.45 4.76 2.98
CA ALA A 24 -5.02 4.92 2.73
C ALA A 24 -4.47 3.99 1.63
N LEU A 25 -5.28 3.06 1.09
CA LEU A 25 -4.80 2.00 0.20
C LEU A 25 -4.06 2.53 -1.04
N ILE A 26 -4.68 3.43 -1.80
CA ILE A 26 -4.09 3.97 -3.04
C ILE A 26 -2.76 4.70 -2.76
N PRO A 27 -2.68 5.67 -1.83
CA PRO A 27 -1.40 6.34 -1.57
C PRO A 27 -0.33 5.37 -1.06
N LEU A 28 -0.68 4.38 -0.24
CA LEU A 28 0.26 3.34 0.20
C LEU A 28 0.85 2.56 -0.99
N LEU A 29 0.01 2.12 -1.92
CA LEU A 29 0.43 1.38 -3.11
C LEU A 29 1.33 2.23 -4.02
N LEU A 30 0.97 3.50 -4.25
CA LEU A 30 1.77 4.40 -5.07
C LEU A 30 3.18 4.61 -4.49
N TYR A 31 3.27 4.91 -3.20
CA TYR A 31 4.57 5.12 -2.57
C TYR A 31 5.41 3.84 -2.46
N ALA A 32 4.78 2.68 -2.23
CA ALA A 32 5.50 1.42 -2.26
C ALA A 32 6.07 1.13 -3.65
N GLN A 33 5.24 1.29 -4.69
CA GLN A 33 5.67 1.11 -6.08
C GLN A 33 6.82 2.05 -6.45
N ASP A 34 6.75 3.33 -6.07
CA ASP A 34 7.82 4.30 -6.36
C ASP A 34 9.15 3.90 -5.69
N GLU A 35 9.11 3.31 -4.50
CA GLU A 35 10.29 2.91 -3.75
C GLU A 35 10.93 1.62 -4.30
N VAL A 36 10.11 0.60 -4.58
CA VAL A 36 10.61 -0.74 -4.94
C VAL A 36 10.43 -1.12 -6.40
N GLY A 37 9.88 -0.21 -7.20
CA GLY A 37 9.73 -0.31 -8.65
C GLY A 37 8.48 -1.03 -9.13
N TYR A 38 7.89 -1.92 -8.32
CA TYR A 38 6.66 -2.65 -8.65
C TYR A 38 5.97 -3.26 -7.41
N LEU A 39 4.70 -3.62 -7.54
CA LEU A 39 3.85 -4.21 -6.49
C LEU A 39 3.97 -5.75 -6.47
N SER A 40 5.03 -6.26 -5.83
CA SER A 40 5.21 -7.70 -5.61
C SER A 40 4.19 -8.28 -4.61
N ASP A 41 4.08 -9.61 -4.56
CA ASP A 41 3.19 -10.29 -3.60
C ASP A 41 3.52 -9.94 -2.14
N ASP A 42 4.80 -9.77 -1.81
CA ASP A 42 5.26 -9.30 -0.50
C ASP A 42 4.73 -7.89 -0.17
N VAL A 43 4.76 -6.98 -1.15
CA VAL A 43 4.26 -5.59 -1.00
C VAL A 43 2.76 -5.59 -0.79
N ILE A 44 2.05 -6.39 -1.59
CA ILE A 44 0.59 -6.53 -1.50
C ILE A 44 0.19 -7.08 -0.12
N SER A 45 0.87 -8.13 0.35
CA SER A 45 0.59 -8.75 1.65
C SER A 45 0.85 -7.78 2.82
N ASP A 46 1.92 -7.00 2.75
CA ASP A 46 2.24 -5.99 3.76
C ASP A 46 1.20 -4.85 3.79
N ILE A 47 0.85 -4.29 2.63
CA ILE A 47 -0.13 -3.19 2.54
C ILE A 47 -1.52 -3.66 2.97
N ALA A 48 -1.94 -4.86 2.54
CA ALA A 48 -3.20 -5.48 2.95
C ALA A 48 -3.34 -5.51 4.49
N LYS A 49 -2.29 -5.94 5.20
CA LYS A 49 -2.25 -5.95 6.67
C LYS A 49 -2.34 -4.55 7.28
N ARG A 50 -1.69 -3.55 6.68
CA ARG A 50 -1.70 -2.16 7.18
C ARG A 50 -3.07 -1.52 7.10
N VAL A 51 -3.81 -1.80 6.02
CA VAL A 51 -5.13 -1.19 5.78
C VAL A 51 -6.31 -2.05 6.21
N ASP A 52 -6.05 -3.23 6.77
CA ASP A 52 -7.06 -4.20 7.22
C ASP A 52 -7.96 -4.70 6.08
N LEU A 53 -7.33 -5.12 4.98
CA LEU A 53 -7.97 -5.72 3.81
C LEU A 53 -7.34 -7.07 3.49
N THR A 54 -8.03 -7.89 2.70
CA THR A 54 -7.47 -9.10 2.09
C THR A 54 -6.57 -8.76 0.90
N GLU A 55 -5.62 -9.64 0.58
CA GLU A 55 -4.79 -9.49 -0.63
C GLU A 55 -5.63 -9.46 -1.91
N LEU A 56 -6.75 -10.18 -1.95
CA LEU A 56 -7.68 -10.18 -3.08
C LEU A 56 -8.31 -8.80 -3.30
N GLU A 57 -8.76 -8.15 -2.22
CA GLU A 57 -9.31 -6.78 -2.31
C GLU A 57 -8.25 -5.79 -2.82
N VAL A 58 -7.02 -5.91 -2.35
CA VAL A 58 -5.90 -5.08 -2.84
C VAL A 58 -5.63 -5.34 -4.33
N ARG A 59 -5.58 -6.60 -4.77
CA ARG A 59 -5.37 -6.96 -6.19
C ARG A 59 -6.50 -6.46 -7.09
N ASN A 60 -7.74 -6.50 -6.62
CA ASN A 60 -8.88 -5.94 -7.36
C ASN A 60 -8.75 -4.42 -7.54
N VAL A 61 -8.18 -3.71 -6.56
CA VAL A 61 -7.90 -2.28 -6.70
C VAL A 61 -6.74 -2.04 -7.68
N ILE A 62 -5.66 -2.82 -7.59
CA ILE A 62 -4.52 -2.74 -8.51
C ILE A 62 -4.98 -2.96 -9.97
N SER A 63 -5.82 -3.96 -10.21
CA SER A 63 -6.31 -4.26 -11.57
C SER A 63 -7.22 -3.17 -12.15
N TYR A 64 -7.86 -2.37 -11.31
CA TYR A 64 -8.71 -1.24 -11.73
C TYR A 64 -7.90 -0.01 -12.15
N TYR A 65 -6.80 0.29 -11.46
CA TYR A 65 -5.98 1.48 -11.70
C TYR A 65 -4.71 1.16 -12.49
N SER A 66 -4.66 1.55 -13.77
CA SER A 66 -3.50 1.34 -14.67
C SER A 66 -2.18 2.01 -14.24
N LEU A 67 -2.24 2.87 -13.21
CA LEU A 67 -1.09 3.51 -12.57
C LEU A 67 -0.34 2.56 -11.61
N LEU A 68 -1.00 1.48 -11.17
CA LEU A 68 -0.49 0.50 -10.21
C LEU A 68 0.04 -0.75 -10.94
N ARG A 69 1.28 -1.16 -10.69
CA ARG A 69 2.03 -2.18 -11.43
C ARG A 69 3.04 -2.89 -10.53
#